data_AF-A0A226EL25-F1
#
_entry.id   AF-A0A226EL25-F1
#
_cell.length_a   1.000
_cell.length_b   1.000
_cell.length_c   1.000
_cell.angle_alpha   90.00
_cell.angle_beta   90.00
_cell.angle_gamma   90.00
#
_symmetry.space_group_name_H-M   'P 1'
#
loop_
_entity.id
_entity.type
_entity.pdbx_description
1 polymer ?
#
loop_
_entity_poly.entity_id
_entity_poly.type
_entity_poly.pdbx_seq_one_letter_code
_entity_poly.pdbx_strand_id
1 'polypeptide(L)'
;MAQQKPSYDASNIAEIVPNSRVSSRPTSSAQISFQVIFIGIANIDIIIAILIAITELIFVANPDSYIYIYNIYNMKSEVVLRDFPHQSWFFTTVFIITTFWLFLEYWMYQILYKGALELDTQQLKRWLNIRLIFLIFNIFQTLYRIVELQFCFYDILYIPILMYRILEIIFVKGLTVEILKANIEVIA
;
A
#
# COMPACT_ATOMS: atom_id res chain seq x y z
N MET A 1 -53.49 -23.53 -34.17
CA MET A 1 -52.71 -24.03 -33.02
C MET A 1 -52.06 -22.83 -32.34
N ALA A 2 -52.63 -22.37 -31.23
CA ALA A 2 -52.13 -21.21 -30.48
C ALA A 2 -51.24 -21.70 -29.33
N GLN A 3 -49.96 -21.29 -29.33
CA GLN A 3 -49.03 -21.58 -28.24
C GLN A 3 -49.37 -20.71 -27.03
N GLN A 4 -49.65 -21.38 -25.91
CA GLN A 4 -49.85 -20.79 -24.59
C GLN A 4 -48.50 -20.28 -24.06
N LYS A 5 -48.38 -18.97 -23.80
CA LYS A 5 -47.22 -18.39 -23.10
C LYS A 5 -47.26 -18.79 -21.61
N PRO A 6 -46.13 -19.18 -20.99
CA PRO A 6 -46.08 -19.38 -19.55
C PRO A 6 -46.21 -18.04 -18.81
N SER A 7 -47.14 -18.00 -17.86
CA SER A 7 -47.30 -16.94 -16.87
C SER A 7 -46.15 -17.05 -15.86
N TYR A 8 -45.27 -16.06 -15.84
CA TYR A 8 -44.28 -15.92 -14.77
C TYR A 8 -44.95 -15.24 -13.57
N ASP A 9 -45.17 -16.02 -12.52
CA ASP A 9 -45.70 -15.55 -11.24
C ASP A 9 -44.58 -14.81 -10.49
N ALA A 10 -44.67 -13.48 -10.44
CA ALA A 10 -43.67 -12.60 -9.82
C ALA A 10 -43.72 -12.60 -8.28
N SER A 11 -44.46 -13.54 -7.68
CA SER A 11 -44.75 -13.58 -6.25
C SER A 11 -43.74 -14.38 -5.40
N ASN A 12 -42.76 -15.04 -6.02
CA ASN A 12 -41.78 -15.92 -5.33
C ASN A 12 -40.31 -15.45 -5.40
N ILE A 13 -40.04 -14.18 -5.68
CA ILE A 13 -38.70 -13.58 -5.56
C ILE A 13 -38.65 -12.65 -4.34
N ALA A 14 -39.16 -13.13 -3.22
CA ALA A 14 -39.00 -12.50 -1.92
C ALA A 14 -38.46 -13.59 -0.98
N GLU A 15 -37.15 -13.55 -0.74
CA GLU A 15 -36.35 -14.34 0.20
C GLU A 15 -35.21 -15.07 -0.51
N ILE A 16 -34.09 -14.38 -0.67
CA ILE A 16 -32.79 -14.70 -0.08
C ILE A 16 -32.00 -13.38 -0.21
N VAL A 17 -32.39 -12.39 0.60
CA VAL A 17 -31.44 -11.34 0.97
C VAL A 17 -30.64 -11.97 2.10
N PRO A 18 -29.32 -12.23 1.94
CA PRO A 18 -28.53 -12.68 3.07
C PRO A 18 -28.67 -11.59 4.13
N ASN A 19 -29.20 -12.01 5.26
CA ASN A 19 -29.43 -11.20 6.44
C ASN A 19 -28.08 -10.63 6.89
N SER A 20 -27.61 -9.55 6.27
CA SER A 20 -26.49 -8.75 6.76
C SER A 20 -27.03 -8.02 7.97
N ARG A 21 -27.14 -8.75 9.08
CA ARG A 21 -27.22 -8.17 10.41
C ARG A 21 -25.98 -7.29 10.52
N VAL A 22 -26.16 -6.01 10.23
CA VAL A 22 -25.32 -4.96 10.77
C VAL A 22 -25.48 -5.11 12.27
N SER A 23 -24.57 -5.85 12.88
CA SER A 23 -24.50 -6.06 14.31
C SER A 23 -24.32 -4.67 14.93
N SER A 24 -25.41 -4.07 15.37
CA SER A 24 -25.45 -2.82 16.12
C SER A 24 -24.95 -3.03 17.56
N ARG A 25 -23.88 -3.82 17.73
CA ARG A 25 -23.19 -3.92 19.01
C ARG A 25 -22.58 -2.54 19.29
N PRO A 26 -22.78 -1.98 20.49
CA PRO A 26 -22.09 -0.76 20.87
C PRO A 26 -20.59 -1.00 20.76
N THR A 27 -19.92 -0.22 19.92
CA THR A 27 -18.47 -0.27 19.76
C THR A 27 -17.84 0.12 21.10
N SER A 28 -17.06 -0.77 21.69
CA SER A 28 -16.37 -0.45 22.95
C SER A 28 -15.35 0.67 22.71
N SER A 29 -15.01 1.44 23.75
CA SER A 29 -13.98 2.49 23.66
C SER A 29 -12.63 1.93 23.16
N ALA A 30 -12.33 0.67 23.48
CA ALA A 30 -11.15 -0.04 22.97
C ALA A 30 -11.26 -0.31 21.46
N GLN A 31 -12.42 -0.73 20.95
CA GLN A 31 -12.64 -0.95 19.52
C GLN A 31 -12.50 0.35 18.70
N ILE A 32 -13.02 1.46 19.22
CA ILE A 32 -12.85 2.79 18.60
C ILE A 32 -11.36 3.17 18.57
N SER A 33 -10.63 2.91 19.66
CA SER A 33 -9.19 3.19 19.73
C SER A 33 -8.40 2.40 18.68
N PHE A 34 -8.71 1.10 18.51
CA PHE A 34 -8.09 0.28 17.45
C PHE A 34 -8.40 0.82 16.05
N GLN A 35 -9.67 1.15 15.76
CA GLN A 35 -10.07 1.73 14.47
C GLN A 35 -9.26 2.98 14.14
N VAL A 36 -9.15 3.91 15.10
CA VAL A 36 -8.40 5.16 14.92
C VAL A 36 -6.92 4.89 14.63
N ILE A 37 -6.30 3.94 15.33
CA ILE A 37 -4.88 3.61 15.13
C ILE A 37 -4.66 3.04 13.71
N PHE A 38 -5.45 2.06 13.27
CA PHE A 38 -5.28 1.47 11.94
C PHE A 38 -5.54 2.48 10.82
N ILE A 39 -6.56 3.33 10.96
CA ILE A 39 -6.84 4.40 9.99
C ILE A 39 -5.67 5.39 9.96
N GLY A 40 -5.10 5.71 11.12
CA GLY A 40 -3.90 6.54 11.22
C GLY A 40 -2.71 5.97 10.44
N ILE A 41 -2.42 4.68 10.63
CA ILE A 41 -1.37 3.96 9.88
C ILE A 41 -1.65 4.00 8.38
N ALA A 42 -2.87 3.68 7.95
CA ALA A 42 -3.27 3.70 6.55
C ALA A 42 -3.05 5.10 5.92
N ASN A 43 -3.40 6.18 6.63
CA ASN A 43 -3.21 7.54 6.14
C ASN A 43 -1.73 7.94 6.04
N ILE A 44 -0.90 7.56 7.01
CA ILE A 44 0.55 7.82 6.95
C ILE A 44 1.15 7.11 5.71
N ASP A 45 0.73 5.87 5.49
CA ASP A 45 1.15 5.05 4.35
C ASP A 45 0.93 5.70 2.99
N ILE A 46 -0.31 6.16 2.75
CA ILE A 46 -0.65 6.77 1.47
C ILE A 46 0.02 8.13 1.29
N ILE A 47 0.21 8.89 2.38
CA ILE A 47 0.96 10.16 2.35
C ILE A 47 2.42 9.91 1.94
N ILE A 48 3.09 8.93 2.56
CA ILE A 48 4.47 8.56 2.21
C ILE A 48 4.55 8.15 0.74
N ALA A 49 3.61 7.31 0.27
CA ALA A 49 3.57 6.89 -1.13
C ALA A 49 3.40 8.06 -2.11
N ILE A 50 2.52 9.02 -1.80
CA ILE A 50 2.31 10.23 -2.60
C ILE A 50 3.58 11.09 -2.62
N LEU A 51 4.23 11.30 -1.47
CA LEU A 51 5.46 12.08 -1.39
C LEU A 51 6.59 11.47 -2.22
N ILE A 52 6.74 10.14 -2.19
CA ILE A 52 7.70 9.42 -3.04
C ILE A 52 7.34 9.64 -4.52
N ALA A 53 6.08 9.45 -4.90
CA ALA A 53 5.65 9.62 -6.28
C ALA A 53 5.88 11.04 -6.82
N ILE A 54 5.59 12.07 -6.00
CA ILE A 54 5.87 13.47 -6.34
C ILE A 54 7.37 13.71 -6.48
N THR A 55 8.19 13.15 -5.57
CA THR A 55 9.65 13.28 -5.61
C THR A 55 10.21 12.69 -6.90
N GLU A 56 9.79 11.47 -7.26
CA GLU A 56 10.16 10.82 -8.51
C GLU A 56 9.70 11.62 -9.74
N LEU A 57 8.49 12.19 -9.71
CA LEU A 57 7.97 13.02 -10.80
C LEU A 57 8.79 14.31 -10.98
N ILE A 58 9.21 14.95 -9.89
CA ILE A 58 10.09 16.13 -9.94
C ILE A 58 11.43 15.77 -10.57
N PHE A 59 12.01 14.62 -10.21
CA PHE A 59 13.27 14.14 -10.82
C PHE A 59 13.12 13.79 -12.30
N VAL A 60 11.98 13.22 -12.69
CA VAL A 60 11.65 12.97 -14.11
C VAL A 60 11.48 14.28 -14.88
N ALA A 61 10.81 15.27 -14.30
CA ALA A 61 10.54 16.56 -14.94
C ALA A 61 11.78 17.47 -15.02
N ASN A 62 12.75 17.31 -14.11
CA ASN A 62 13.98 18.06 -14.06
C ASN A 62 15.19 17.11 -13.92
N PRO A 63 15.58 16.42 -15.01
CA PRO A 63 16.69 15.48 -14.97
C PRO A 63 18.03 16.13 -14.59
N ASP A 64 18.19 17.43 -14.87
CA ASP A 64 19.35 18.21 -14.44
C ASP A 64 19.48 18.29 -12.91
N SER A 65 18.36 18.23 -12.18
CA SER A 65 18.39 18.19 -10.70
C SER A 65 18.95 16.86 -10.18
N TYR A 66 18.65 15.74 -10.84
CA TYR A 66 19.22 14.44 -10.51
C TYR A 66 20.74 14.43 -10.76
N ILE A 67 21.17 14.98 -11.89
CA ILE A 67 22.58 15.09 -12.27
C ILE A 67 23.33 16.04 -11.33
N TYR A 68 22.71 17.15 -10.95
CA TYR A 68 23.28 18.10 -9.99
C TYR A 68 23.50 17.47 -8.61
N ILE A 69 22.50 16.75 -8.08
CA ILE A 69 22.63 16.00 -6.82
C ILE A 69 23.73 14.93 -6.97
N TYR A 70 23.69 14.13 -8.04
CA TYR A 70 24.70 13.11 -8.29
C TYR A 70 26.12 13.70 -8.33
N ASN A 71 26.32 14.82 -9.04
CA ASN A 71 27.61 15.49 -9.18
C ASN A 71 28.12 16.10 -7.87
N ILE A 72 27.25 16.66 -7.03
CA ILE A 72 27.63 17.16 -5.70
C ILE A 72 28.18 16.03 -4.83
N TYR A 73 27.51 14.88 -4.85
CA TYR A 73 27.82 13.79 -3.91
C TYR A 73 28.89 12.84 -4.41
N ASN A 74 29.04 12.63 -5.72
CA ASN A 74 30.02 11.66 -6.25
C ASN A 74 31.40 12.22 -6.57
N MET A 75 31.64 13.54 -6.51
CA MET A 75 32.97 14.20 -6.56
C MET A 75 34.02 13.60 -7.55
N LYS A 76 33.59 12.92 -8.61
CA LYS A 76 34.47 12.31 -9.61
C LYS A 76 33.84 12.39 -10.99
N SER A 77 34.51 13.18 -11.83
CA SER A 77 34.36 13.35 -13.27
C SER A 77 32.98 13.82 -13.75
N GLU A 78 33.01 14.89 -14.55
CA GLU A 78 31.91 15.34 -15.38
C GLU A 78 31.23 14.15 -16.06
N VAL A 79 30.01 13.82 -15.62
CA VAL A 79 29.18 12.85 -16.33
C VAL A 79 28.79 13.54 -17.64
N VAL A 80 29.54 13.24 -18.71
CA VAL A 80 29.18 13.65 -20.06
C VAL A 80 27.83 13.01 -20.37
N LEU A 81 26.79 13.83 -20.34
CA LEU A 81 25.48 13.56 -20.91
C LEU A 81 25.67 13.19 -22.38
N ARG A 82 25.94 11.91 -22.66
CA ARG A 82 25.77 11.42 -24.03
C ARG A 82 24.28 11.54 -24.34
N ASP A 83 23.98 12.18 -25.45
CA ASP A 83 22.66 12.21 -26.08
C ASP A 83 22.15 10.77 -26.22
N PHE A 84 21.42 10.33 -25.21
CA PHE A 84 20.82 9.01 -25.20
C PHE A 84 19.36 9.17 -25.60
N PRO A 85 18.96 8.76 -26.82
CA PRO A 85 17.54 8.59 -27.16
C PRO A 85 16.80 7.63 -26.22
N HIS A 86 17.49 6.98 -25.28
CA HIS A 86 16.98 6.16 -24.20
C HIS A 86 16.56 6.94 -22.93
N GLN A 87 16.86 8.24 -22.78
CA GLN A 87 16.44 9.01 -21.61
C GLN A 87 14.91 9.13 -21.51
N SER A 88 14.23 9.42 -22.62
CA SER A 88 12.76 9.49 -22.65
C SER A 88 12.11 8.16 -22.27
N TRP A 89 12.69 7.03 -22.72
CA TRP A 89 12.24 5.69 -22.35
C TRP A 89 12.50 5.36 -20.88
N PHE A 90 13.66 5.76 -20.35
CA PHE A 90 13.97 5.62 -18.92
C PHE A 90 12.96 6.39 -18.06
N PHE A 91 12.73 7.67 -18.36
CA PHE A 91 11.76 8.49 -17.63
C PHE A 91 10.32 7.99 -17.75
N THR A 92 9.91 7.54 -18.95
CA THR A 92 8.61 6.92 -19.16
C THR A 92 8.46 5.64 -18.33
N THR A 93 9.52 4.83 -18.27
CA THR A 93 9.53 3.60 -17.48
C THR A 93 9.42 3.89 -15.98
N VAL A 94 10.20 4.86 -15.48
CA VAL A 94 10.12 5.32 -14.07
C VAL A 94 8.70 5.83 -13.77
N PHE A 95 8.13 6.66 -14.62
CA PHE A 95 6.78 7.19 -14.44
C PHE A 95 5.71 6.08 -14.39
N ILE A 96 5.77 5.10 -15.30
CA ILE A 96 4.85 3.96 -15.33
C ILE A 96 4.98 3.14 -14.05
N ILE A 97 6.21 2.80 -13.64
CA ILE A 97 6.48 2.02 -12.43
C ILE A 97 5.99 2.76 -11.19
N THR A 98 6.28 4.06 -11.06
CA THR A 98 5.85 4.88 -9.92
C THR A 98 4.32 5.01 -9.85
N THR A 99 3.65 5.19 -10.99
CA THR A 99 2.19 5.25 -11.05
C THR A 99 1.55 3.92 -10.65
N PHE A 100 2.10 2.81 -11.15
CA PHE A 100 1.65 1.48 -10.78
C PHE A 100 1.88 1.18 -9.29
N TRP A 101 3.03 1.60 -8.75
CA TRP A 101 3.32 1.49 -7.32
C TRP A 101 2.32 2.28 -6.46
N LEU A 102 2.01 3.52 -6.84
CA LEU A 102 1.02 4.33 -6.13
C LEU A 102 -0.38 3.69 -6.16
N PHE A 103 -0.76 3.07 -7.30
CA PHE A 103 -2.00 2.31 -7.38
C PHE A 103 -2.04 1.12 -6.42
N LEU A 104 -0.92 0.37 -6.29
CA LEU A 104 -0.81 -0.72 -5.32
C LEU A 104 -0.88 -0.21 -3.88
N GLU A 105 -0.22 0.90 -3.56
CA GLU A 105 -0.30 1.52 -2.23
C GLU A 105 -1.71 2.01 -1.91
N TYR A 106 -2.41 2.61 -2.87
CA TYR A 106 -3.82 2.99 -2.70
C TYR A 106 -4.73 1.77 -2.51
N TRP A 107 -4.49 0.68 -3.25
CA TRP A 107 -5.25 -0.55 -3.06
C TRP A 107 -5.01 -1.17 -1.67
N MET A 108 -3.76 -1.17 -1.20
CA MET A 108 -3.39 -1.61 0.15
C MET A 108 -4.04 -0.73 1.22
N TYR A 109 -4.05 0.59 1.02
CA TYR A 109 -4.77 1.53 1.87
C TYR A 109 -6.25 1.15 2.01
N GLN A 110 -6.93 0.84 0.90
CA GLN A 110 -8.34 0.44 0.92
C GLN A 110 -8.59 -0.85 1.72
N ILE A 111 -7.69 -1.84 1.63
CA ILE A 111 -7.81 -3.08 2.40
C ILE A 111 -7.66 -2.79 3.90
N LEU A 112 -6.62 -2.04 4.30
CA LEU A 112 -6.39 -1.72 5.71
C LEU A 112 -7.51 -0.85 6.27
N TYR A 113 -7.97 0.15 5.51
CA TYR A 113 -9.04 1.05 5.91
C TYR A 113 -10.37 0.31 6.12
N LYS A 114 -10.75 -0.57 5.20
CA LYS A 114 -11.96 -1.40 5.37
C LYS A 114 -11.82 -2.38 6.52
N GLY A 115 -10.67 -3.08 6.60
CA GLY A 115 -10.37 -3.99 7.70
C GLY A 115 -10.37 -3.28 9.07
N ALA A 116 -9.94 -2.03 9.11
CA ALA A 116 -10.01 -1.19 10.31
C ALA A 116 -11.45 -0.87 10.69
N LEU A 117 -12.24 -0.31 9.76
CA LEU A 117 -13.62 0.09 10.02
C LEU A 117 -14.48 -1.06 10.55
N GLU A 118 -14.34 -2.23 9.95
CA GLU A 118 -15.13 -3.42 10.31
C GLU A 118 -14.48 -4.26 11.41
N LEU A 119 -13.25 -3.90 11.83
CA LEU A 119 -12.39 -4.73 12.70
C LEU A 119 -12.27 -6.18 12.18
N ASP A 120 -12.26 -6.33 10.85
CA ASP A 120 -12.19 -7.61 10.18
C ASP A 120 -10.76 -8.14 10.16
N THR A 121 -10.49 -9.06 11.10
CA THR A 121 -9.21 -9.76 11.23
C THR A 121 -8.75 -10.48 9.96
N GLN A 122 -9.66 -10.92 9.08
CA GLN A 122 -9.30 -11.58 7.83
C GLN A 122 -8.72 -10.58 6.82
N GLN A 123 -9.32 -9.40 6.70
CA GLN A 123 -8.80 -8.32 5.85
C GLN A 123 -7.47 -7.77 6.39
N LEU A 124 -7.35 -7.59 7.71
CA LEU A 124 -6.09 -7.18 8.35
C LEU A 124 -4.98 -8.20 8.11
N LYS A 125 -5.28 -9.50 8.22
CA LYS A 125 -4.33 -10.57 7.90
C LYS A 125 -3.94 -10.59 6.42
N ARG A 126 -4.90 -10.37 5.52
CA ARG A 126 -4.64 -10.28 4.07
C ARG A 126 -3.70 -9.12 3.77
N TRP A 127 -3.98 -7.94 4.34
CA TRP A 127 -3.11 -6.78 4.23
C TRP A 127 -1.70 -7.08 4.74
N LEU A 128 -1.57 -7.67 5.94
CA LEU A 128 -0.27 -8.04 6.52
C LEU A 128 0.55 -8.95 5.60
N ASN A 129 -0.09 -9.97 5.01
CA ASN A 129 0.58 -10.89 4.11
C ASN A 129 1.09 -10.20 2.84
N ILE A 130 0.27 -9.34 2.22
CA ILE A 130 0.67 -8.60 1.02
C ILE A 130 1.80 -7.63 1.37
N ARG A 131 1.67 -6.89 2.48
CA ARG A 131 2.69 -5.93 2.93
C ARG A 131 4.02 -6.63 3.24
N LEU A 132 3.99 -7.82 3.83
CA LEU A 132 5.19 -8.62 4.09
C LEU A 132 5.90 -9.02 2.79
N ILE A 133 5.14 -9.43 1.76
CA ILE A 133 5.72 -9.76 0.44
C ILE A 133 6.41 -8.53 -0.16
N PHE A 134 5.77 -7.35 -0.08
CA PHE A 134 6.35 -6.11 -0.58
C PHE A 134 7.60 -5.69 0.22
N LEU A 135 7.60 -5.88 1.54
CA LEU A 135 8.78 -5.62 2.36
C LEU A 135 9.96 -6.50 1.95
N ILE A 136 9.72 -7.80 1.77
CA ILE A 136 10.76 -8.74 1.32
C ILE A 136 11.31 -8.31 -0.04
N PHE A 137 10.44 -7.96 -0.98
CA PHE A 137 10.85 -7.47 -2.29
C PHE A 137 11.71 -6.19 -2.19
N ASN A 138 11.29 -5.21 -1.37
CA ASN A 138 12.04 -3.98 -1.15
C ASN A 138 13.41 -4.21 -0.51
N ILE A 139 13.53 -5.19 0.40
CA ILE A 139 14.82 -5.58 0.98
C ILE A 139 15.74 -6.15 -0.10
N PHE A 140 15.26 -7.08 -0.93
CA PHE A 140 16.06 -7.64 -2.02
C PHE A 140 16.48 -6.58 -3.04
N GLN A 141 15.58 -5.67 -3.40
CA GLN A 141 15.90 -4.55 -4.29
C GLN A 141 16.99 -3.64 -3.68
N THR A 142 16.91 -3.37 -2.38
CA THR A 142 17.91 -2.55 -1.66
C THR A 142 19.27 -3.25 -1.63
N LEU A 143 19.31 -4.56 -1.34
CA LEU A 143 20.53 -5.35 -1.37
C LEU A 143 21.16 -5.38 -2.77
N TYR A 144 20.35 -5.59 -3.81
CA TYR A 144 20.81 -5.54 -5.20
C TYR A 144 21.43 -4.18 -5.55
N ARG A 145 20.79 -3.07 -5.15
CA ARG A 145 21.33 -1.71 -5.37
C ARG A 145 22.67 -1.51 -4.65
N ILE A 146 22.77 -1.93 -3.39
CA ILE A 146 24.00 -1.83 -2.61
C ILE A 146 25.15 -2.59 -3.28
N VAL A 147 24.89 -3.80 -3.77
CA VAL A 147 25.91 -4.68 -4.36
C VAL A 147 26.33 -4.21 -5.76
N GLU A 148 25.38 -3.87 -6.63
CA GLU A 148 25.64 -3.67 -8.07
C GLU A 148 25.79 -2.20 -8.47
N LEU A 149 25.08 -1.28 -7.82
CA LEU A 149 24.92 0.10 -8.33
C LEU A 149 25.77 1.15 -7.63
N GLN A 150 26.64 0.74 -6.69
CA GLN A 150 27.40 1.61 -5.79
C GLN A 150 26.48 2.53 -4.98
N PHE A 151 26.46 2.32 -3.66
CA PHE A 151 25.60 3.04 -2.73
C PHE A 151 25.63 4.56 -2.99
N CYS A 152 24.48 5.12 -3.39
CA CYS A 152 24.33 6.55 -3.64
C CYS A 152 23.59 7.22 -2.47
N PHE A 153 23.75 8.53 -2.31
CA PHE A 153 23.09 9.27 -1.22
C PHE A 153 21.55 9.12 -1.23
N TYR A 154 20.97 8.89 -2.41
CA TYR A 154 19.54 8.62 -2.56
C TYR A 154 19.12 7.31 -1.87
N ASP A 155 20.00 6.32 -1.74
CA ASP A 155 19.75 5.05 -1.01
C ASP A 155 19.53 5.28 0.49
N ILE A 156 20.16 6.31 1.06
CA ILE A 156 20.02 6.64 2.49
C ILE A 156 18.57 7.02 2.83
N LEU A 157 17.85 7.67 1.90
CA LEU A 157 16.45 8.05 2.10
C LEU A 157 15.51 6.85 2.15
N TYR A 158 15.87 5.71 1.55
CA TYR A 158 15.07 4.49 1.59
C TYR A 158 15.21 3.73 2.91
N ILE A 159 16.29 3.92 3.67
CA ILE A 159 16.51 3.22 4.95
C ILE A 159 15.44 3.62 5.99
N PRO A 160 15.15 4.91 6.25
CA PRO A 160 14.06 5.31 7.14
C PRO A 160 12.70 4.76 6.70
N ILE A 161 12.44 4.71 5.39
CA ILE A 161 11.20 4.16 4.84
C ILE A 161 11.12 2.66 5.15
N LEU A 162 12.18 1.89 4.90
CA LEU A 162 12.26 0.46 5.25
C LEU A 162 12.07 0.23 6.74
N MET A 163 12.70 1.04 7.60
CA MET A 163 12.53 0.94 9.05
C MET A 163 11.08 1.22 9.47
N TYR A 164 10.46 2.25 8.90
CA TYR A 164 9.04 2.54 9.11
C TYR A 164 8.17 1.35 8.72
N ARG A 165 8.41 0.73 7.55
CA ARG A 165 7.65 -0.45 7.08
C ARG A 165 7.77 -1.66 8.00
N ILE A 166 8.96 -1.88 8.58
CA ILE A 166 9.16 -2.97 9.57
C ILE A 166 8.35 -2.69 10.83
N LEU A 167 8.43 -1.46 11.37
CA LEU A 167 7.67 -1.07 12.56
C LEU A 167 6.16 -1.17 12.31
N GLU A 168 5.70 -0.68 11.18
CA GLU A 168 4.30 -0.77 10.73
C GLU A 168 3.79 -2.21 10.79
N ILE A 169 4.51 -3.17 10.19
CA ILE A 169 4.10 -4.59 10.19
C ILE A 169 4.05 -5.15 11.61
N ILE A 170 5.03 -4.82 12.47
CA ILE A 170 5.05 -5.26 13.86
C ILE A 170 3.84 -4.73 14.62
N PHE A 171 3.53 -3.44 14.46
CA PHE A 171 2.38 -2.79 15.11
C PHE A 171 1.05 -3.38 14.63
N VAL A 172 0.82 -3.43 13.32
CA VAL A 172 -0.44 -3.96 12.75
C VAL A 172 -0.65 -5.42 13.14
N LYS A 173 0.42 -6.23 13.13
CA LYS A 173 0.36 -7.63 13.59
C LYS A 173 -0.01 -7.72 15.06
N GLY A 174 0.62 -6.93 15.93
CA GLY A 174 0.33 -6.91 17.37
C GLY A 174 -1.13 -6.58 17.64
N LEU A 175 -1.62 -5.48 17.05
CA LEU A 175 -3.00 -5.02 17.21
C LEU A 175 -4.02 -6.01 16.64
N THR A 176 -3.71 -6.67 15.52
CA THR A 176 -4.60 -7.70 14.95
C THR A 176 -4.75 -8.90 15.91
N VAL A 177 -3.68 -9.29 16.60
CA VAL A 177 -3.72 -10.35 17.61
C VAL A 177 -4.55 -9.92 18.84
N GLU A 178 -4.43 -8.68 19.27
CA GLU A 178 -5.23 -8.14 20.38
C GLU A 178 -6.73 -8.11 20.06
N ILE A 179 -7.11 -7.70 18.85
CA ILE A 179 -8.51 -7.76 18.38
C ILE A 179 -9.02 -9.20 18.40
N LEU A 180 -8.23 -10.15 17.91
CA LEU A 180 -8.64 -11.55 17.88
C LEU A 180 -8.91 -12.09 19.29
N LYS A 181 -8.03 -11.76 20.25
CA LYS A 181 -8.21 -12.13 21.67
C LYS A 181 -9.47 -11.49 22.26
N ALA A 182 -9.64 -10.18 22.06
CA ALA A 182 -10.81 -9.45 22.56
C ALA A 182 -12.13 -9.99 21.98
N ASN A 183 -12.13 -10.43 20.71
CA ASN A 183 -13.31 -11.03 20.09
C ASN A 183 -13.64 -12.42 20.65
N ILE A 184 -12.63 -13.20 21.06
CA ILE A 184 -12.83 -14.53 21.68
C ILE A 184 -13.40 -14.39 23.10
N GLU A 185 -12.89 -13.44 23.89
CA GLU A 185 -13.33 -13.20 25.28
C GLU A 185 -14.80 -12.72 25.38
N VAL A 186 -15.34 -12.11 24.33
CA VAL A 186 -16.76 -11.68 24.29
C VAL A 186 -17.71 -12.84 23.98
N ILE A 187 -17.20 -13.97 23.48
CA ILE A 187 -18.00 -15.14 23.08
C ILE A 187 -18.02 -16.22 24.18
N ALA A 188 -16.96 -16.29 25.00
CA ALA A 188 -16.82 -17.22 26.12
C ALA A 188 -17.59 -16.74 27.36
#